data_AF-A0A1F8EWT5-F1
#
_entry.id   AF-A0A1F8EWT5-F1
#
_cell.length_a   1.000
_cell.length_b   1.000
_cell.length_c   1.000
_cell.angle_alpha   90.00
_cell.angle_beta   90.00
_cell.angle_gamma   90.00
#
_symmetry.space_group_name_H-M   'P 1'
#
loop_
_entity.id
_entity.type
_entity.pdbx_description
1 polymer ?
#
loop_
_entity_poly.entity_id
_entity_poly.type
_entity_poly.pdbx_seq_one_letter_code
_entity_poly.pdbx_strand_id
1 'polypeptide(L)' 'MGVPRAHSTRGQKGRRRSHLALKKTGLVSCSHCHKPSMPHMVCKSCGFYDNKEAVNVLARELKRKEKQKK' A
#
# COMPACT_ATOMS: atom_id res chain seq x y z
N MET A 1 -28.03 -24.81 -5.89
CA MET A 1 -27.04 -23.86 -6.42
C MET A 1 -27.62 -23.17 -7.64
N GLY A 2 -27.59 -21.84 -7.71
CA GLY A 2 -28.10 -21.10 -8.88
C GLY A 2 -27.03 -21.04 -9.97
N VAL A 3 -27.21 -21.79 -11.05
CA VAL A 3 -26.35 -21.71 -12.24
C VAL A 3 -26.85 -20.64 -13.22
N PRO A 4 -25.95 -19.89 -13.89
CA PRO A 4 -26.35 -18.94 -14.91
C PRO A 4 -27.07 -19.65 -16.06
N ARG A 5 -28.25 -19.16 -16.42
CA ARG A 5 -29.02 -19.69 -17.55
C ARG A 5 -28.32 -19.47 -18.91
N ALA A 6 -27.53 -18.42 -19.04
CA ALA A 6 -26.87 -18.05 -20.29
C ALA A 6 -25.55 -17.29 -20.07
N HIS A 7 -24.72 -17.24 -21.11
CA HIS A 7 -23.47 -16.50 -21.12
C HIS A 7 -23.70 -14.99 -21.11
N SER A 8 -23.00 -14.27 -20.22
CA SER A 8 -23.05 -12.79 -20.18
C SER A 8 -22.26 -12.19 -21.35
N THR A 9 -22.90 -11.34 -22.15
CA THR A 9 -22.29 -10.71 -23.34
C THR A 9 -21.13 -9.78 -22.96
N ARG A 10 -20.21 -9.55 -23.91
CA ARG A 10 -19.05 -8.65 -23.71
C ARG A 10 -19.49 -7.24 -23.28
N GLY A 11 -20.56 -6.71 -23.87
CA GLY A 11 -21.11 -5.40 -23.51
C GLY A 11 -21.71 -5.35 -22.10
N GLN A 12 -22.37 -6.43 -21.64
CA GLN A 12 -22.88 -6.50 -20.27
C GLN A 12 -21.73 -6.60 -19.25
N LYS A 13 -20.71 -7.41 -19.54
CA LYS A 13 -19.49 -7.49 -18.72
C LYS A 13 -18.76 -6.15 -18.65
N GLY A 14 -18.63 -5.46 -19.79
CA GLY A 14 -17.99 -4.14 -19.89
C GLY A 14 -18.71 -3.08 -19.07
N ARG A 15 -20.04 -2.95 -19.21
CA ARG A 15 -20.86 -2.03 -18.41
C ARG A 15 -20.81 -2.33 -16.91
N ARG A 16 -20.70 -3.60 -16.53
CA ARG A 16 -20.53 -3.94 -15.10
C ARG A 16 -19.16 -3.50 -14.58
N ARG A 17 -18.11 -3.61 -15.40
CA ARG A 17 -16.72 -3.26 -15.03
C ARG A 17 -16.41 -1.77 -15.15
N SER A 18 -17.24 -0.96 -15.79
CA SER A 18 -16.99 0.48 -15.99
C SER A 18 -16.80 1.24 -14.68
N HIS A 19 -17.45 0.80 -13.60
CA HIS A 19 -17.36 1.42 -12.28
C HIS A 19 -16.17 0.91 -11.44
N LEU A 20 -15.45 -0.12 -11.90
CA LEU A 20 -14.35 -0.75 -11.15
C LEU A 20 -12.98 -0.10 -11.43
N ALA A 21 -12.94 1.23 -11.53
CA ALA A 21 -11.70 1.97 -11.74
C ALA A 21 -10.89 2.08 -10.43
N LEU A 22 -9.58 1.85 -10.52
CA LEU A 22 -8.66 2.06 -9.39
C LEU A 22 -8.41 3.55 -9.19
N LYS A 23 -8.45 4.00 -7.93
CA LYS A 23 -8.12 5.38 -7.55
C LYS A 23 -6.64 5.48 -7.18
N LYS A 24 -5.99 6.58 -7.57
CA LYS A 24 -4.62 6.89 -7.14
C LYS A 24 -4.61 7.22 -5.65
N THR A 25 -3.60 6.74 -4.94
CA THR A 25 -3.36 7.09 -3.53
C THR A 25 -2.63 8.43 -3.44
N GLY A 26 -3.11 9.35 -2.60
CA GLY A 26 -2.41 10.59 -2.28
C GLY A 26 -1.20 10.31 -1.41
N LEU A 27 -0.02 10.75 -1.85
CA LEU A 27 1.24 10.66 -1.10
C LEU A 27 1.70 12.07 -0.74
N VAL A 28 2.22 12.23 0.47
CA VAL A 28 2.72 13.50 1.01
C VAL A 28 4.21 13.38 1.29
N SER A 29 4.97 14.45 1.11
CA SER A 29 6.39 14.49 1.48
C SER A 29 6.56 14.34 2.99
N CYS A 30 7.44 13.44 3.41
CA CYS A 30 7.79 13.29 4.82
C CYS A 30 8.71 14.43 5.28
N SER A 31 8.40 15.08 6.41
CA SER A 31 9.19 16.21 6.93
C SER A 31 10.63 15.87 7.30
N HIS A 32 10.93 14.61 7.63
CA HIS A 32 12.27 14.19 8.05
C HIS A 32 13.15 13.75 6.86
N CYS A 33 12.62 12.90 5.97
CA CYS A 33 13.42 12.30 4.88
C CYS A 33 12.99 12.70 3.47
N HIS A 34 11.97 13.56 3.33
CA HIS A 34 11.46 14.10 2.06
C HIS A 34 10.94 13.04 1.06
N LYS A 35 10.88 11.77 1.47
CA LYS A 35 10.32 10.68 0.66
C LYS A 35 8.79 10.71 0.69
N PRO A 36 8.13 10.20 -0.36
CA PRO A 36 6.69 10.09 -0.38
C PRO A 36 6.22 9.12 0.71
N SER A 37 5.27 9.56 1.51
CA SER A 37 4.69 8.83 2.63
C SER A 37 3.16 8.93 2.59
N MET A 38 2.47 7.98 3.21
CA MET A 38 1.02 8.07 3.32
C MET A 38 0.66 9.04 4.46
N PRO A 39 -0.37 9.90 4.28
CA PRO A 39 -0.84 10.77 5.34
C PRO A 39 -1.30 9.96 6.56
N HIS A 40 -1.13 10.52 7.75
CA HIS A 40 -1.48 9.91 9.04
C HIS A 40 -0.82 8.55 9.35
N MET A 41 0.25 8.19 8.64
CA MET A 41 1.02 6.98 8.91
C MET A 41 2.48 7.30 9.21
N VAL A 42 3.10 6.43 10.00
CA VAL A 42 4.55 6.46 10.21
C VAL A 42 5.26 6.26 8.87
N CYS A 43 6.27 7.09 8.61
CA CYS A 43 7.04 6.98 7.40
C CYS A 43 7.79 5.63 7.36
N LYS A 44 7.50 4.78 6.36
CA LYS A 44 8.11 3.45 6.24
C LYS A 44 9.63 3.49 6.01
N SER A 45 10.15 4.59 5.50
CA SER A 45 11.58 4.74 5.19
C SER A 45 12.42 5.27 6.36
N CYS A 46 11.86 6.11 7.23
CA CYS A 46 12.61 6.66 8.36
C CYS A 46 12.06 6.26 9.74
N GLY A 47 10.84 5.72 9.83
CA GLY A 47 10.25 5.31 11.11
C GLY A 47 9.74 6.46 11.99
N PHE A 48 9.81 7.69 11.48
CA PHE A 48 9.35 8.89 12.18
C PHE A 48 7.90 9.22 11.85
N TYR A 49 7.20 9.73 12.86
CA TYR A 49 5.90 10.38 12.77
C TYR A 49 5.92 11.58 13.70
N ASP A 50 5.58 12.77 13.20
CA ASP A 50 5.53 14.00 13.98
C ASP A 50 6.83 14.28 14.78
N ASN A 51 7.97 14.17 14.10
CA ASN A 51 9.33 14.32 14.66
C ASN A 51 9.67 13.39 15.84
N LYS A 52 8.81 12.40 16.13
CA LYS A 52 9.05 11.34 17.11
C LYS A 52 9.43 10.06 16.40
N GLU A 53 10.46 9.38 16.91
CA GLU A 53 10.84 8.07 16.42
C GLU A 53 9.82 7.03 16.93
N ALA A 54 8.89 6.62 16.07
CA ALA A 54 7.86 5.64 16.43
C ALA A 54 8.35 4.20 16.17
N VAL A 55 9.25 4.00 15.21
CA VAL A 55 9.80 2.70 14.86
C VAL A 55 11.31 2.82 14.66
N ASN A 56 12.08 2.11 15.47
CA ASN A 56 13.51 1.91 15.28
C ASN A 56 13.76 1.04 14.04
N VAL A 57 13.86 1.65 12.87
CA VAL A 57 13.99 0.94 11.57
C VAL A 57 15.34 0.22 11.48
N LEU A 58 16.40 0.84 12.01
CA LEU A 58 17.77 0.29 11.99
C LEU A 58 17.87 -1.05 12.73
N ALA A 59 17.27 -1.15 13.92
CA ALA A 59 17.27 -2.39 14.70
C ALA A 59 16.51 -3.54 14.00
N ARG A 60 15.48 -3.21 13.19
CA ARG A 60 14.72 -4.22 12.42
C ARG A 60 15.48 -4.68 11.18
N GLU A 61 16.21 -3.79 10.51
CA GLU A 61 17.01 -4.14 9.33
C GLU A 61 18.19 -5.06 9.67
N LEU A 62 18.89 -4.80 10.78
CA LEU A 62 19.99 -5.65 11.24
C LEU A 62 19.52 -7.09 11.54
N LYS A 63 18.43 -7.25 12.29
CA LYS A 63 17.82 -8.57 12.56
C LYS A 63 17.39 -9.31 11.29
N ARG A 64 16.91 -8.58 10.27
CA ARG A 64 16.55 -9.18 8.97
C ARG A 64 17.77 -9.71 8.22
N LYS A 65 18.86 -8.94 8.19
CA LYS A 65 20.13 -9.34 7.55
C LYS A 65 20.75 -10.57 8.22
N GLU A 66 20.74 -10.63 9.55
CA GLU A 66 21.20 -11.79 10.31
C GLU A 66 20.38 -13.05 10.02
N LYS A 67 19.05 -12.91 9.93
CA LYS A 67 18.16 -14.03 9.58
C LYS A 67 18.34 -14.51 8.14
N GLN A 68 18.77 -13.64 7.23
CA GLN A 68 18.97 -13.96 5.81
C GLN A 68 20.35 -14.58 5.53
N LYS A 69 21.30 -14.40 6.44
CA LYS A 69 22.62 -15.07 6.42
C LYS A 69 22.60 -16.48 7.02
N LYS A 70 21.55 -16.84 7.73
CA LYS A 70 21.32 -18.17 8.32
C LYS A 70 20.43 -18.99 7.41
#